data_AF-A0A8T5U0B6-F1
#
_entry.id   AF-A0A8T5U0B6-F1
#
_cell.length_a   1.000
_cell.length_b   1.000
_cell.length_c   1.000
_cell.angle_alpha   90.00
_cell.angle_beta   90.00
_cell.angle_gamma   90.00
#
_symmetry.space_group_name_H-M   'P 1'
#
loop_
_entity.id
_entity.type
_entity.pdbx_description
1 polymer ?
#
loop_
_entity_poly.entity_id
_entity_poly.type
_entity_poly.pdbx_seq_one_letter_code
_entity_poly.pdbx_strand_id
1 'polypeptide(L)'
;MSEEKLAIHKRKVEAISEMVRNAYDNAKPGEYFSLKKASISHMAPQPDNPIYSDKPIDVRSLTDIIEINTDTRTCIAEAGVTFVRLARETLKYGLVPQCVSELKGITIGGAVAGCSVESMSFKYGGFFDSCEEIEIVTGTGDIMLCTKSDNHEIFEMLHGSFGTIAIITLLKLRLVPAKECVRIDYIRYDTFSEYMEAIKQHYEKQDIEMMDGLIFSENMNVL
;
A
#
# COMPACT_ATOMS: atom_id res chain seq x y z
N MET A 1 -23.28 3.04 9.46
CA MET A 1 -22.23 2.00 9.59
C MET A 1 -20.82 2.56 9.39
N SER A 2 -20.57 3.39 8.36
CA SER A 2 -19.26 4.04 8.16
C SER A 2 -18.89 4.97 9.32
N GLU A 3 -19.83 5.77 9.83
CA GLU A 3 -19.59 6.67 10.98
C GLU A 3 -19.15 5.94 12.26
N GLU A 4 -19.77 4.80 12.57
CA GLU A 4 -19.39 3.99 13.73
C GLU A 4 -17.98 3.41 13.58
N LYS A 5 -17.67 2.86 12.39
CA LYS A 5 -16.32 2.39 12.08
C LYS A 5 -15.29 3.50 12.16
N LEU A 6 -15.62 4.70 11.67
CA LEU A 6 -14.74 5.86 11.76
C LEU A 6 -14.53 6.32 13.20
N ALA A 7 -15.56 6.28 14.05
CA ALA A 7 -15.42 6.57 15.47
C ALA A 7 -14.54 5.54 16.19
N ILE A 8 -14.67 4.24 15.84
CA ILE A 8 -13.79 3.19 16.33
C ILE A 8 -12.35 3.41 15.87
N HIS A 9 -12.15 3.75 14.59
CA HIS A 9 -10.86 4.08 14.01
C HIS A 9 -10.18 5.22 14.78
N LYS A 10 -10.87 6.34 14.99
CA LYS A 10 -10.35 7.49 15.75
C LYS A 10 -9.83 7.10 17.13
N ARG A 11 -10.56 6.27 17.88
CA ARG A 11 -10.09 5.77 19.19
C ARG A 11 -8.81 4.93 19.09
N LYS A 12 -8.68 4.11 18.04
CA LYS A 12 -7.44 3.34 17.80
C LYS A 12 -6.27 4.29 17.51
N VAL A 13 -6.49 5.30 16.67
CA VAL A 13 -5.47 6.29 16.28
C VAL A 13 -5.06 7.15 17.48
N GLU A 14 -6.02 7.58 18.31
CA GLU A 14 -5.75 8.29 19.56
C GLU A 14 -4.87 7.46 20.51
N ALA A 15 -5.16 6.17 20.68
CA ALA A 15 -4.34 5.28 21.50
C ALA A 15 -2.91 5.12 20.94
N ILE A 16 -2.76 4.98 19.62
CA ILE A 16 -1.43 4.92 18.96
C ILE A 16 -0.69 6.24 19.14
N SER A 17 -1.37 7.36 18.93
CA SER A 17 -0.86 8.72 19.12
C SER A 17 -0.38 8.97 20.56
N GLU A 18 -1.11 8.48 21.56
CA GLU A 18 -0.67 8.50 22.97
C GLU A 18 0.55 7.62 23.21
N MET A 19 0.61 6.42 22.62
CA MET A 19 1.79 5.56 22.72
C MET A 19 3.03 6.24 22.14
N VAL A 20 2.89 6.94 21.00
CA VAL A 20 3.97 7.67 20.37
C VAL A 20 4.39 8.89 21.19
N ARG A 21 3.44 9.69 21.71
CA ARG A 21 3.76 10.81 22.62
C ARG A 21 4.52 10.34 23.85
N ASN A 22 4.04 9.28 24.50
CA ASN A 22 4.72 8.70 25.64
C ASN A 22 6.12 8.20 25.29
N ALA A 23 6.30 7.60 24.11
CA ALA A 23 7.61 7.21 23.61
C ALA A 23 8.52 8.42 23.40
N TYR A 24 8.03 9.45 22.70
CA TYR A 24 8.75 10.68 22.40
C TYR A 24 9.23 11.41 23.67
N ASP A 25 8.34 11.56 24.66
CA ASP A 25 8.63 12.30 25.89
C ASP A 25 9.60 11.56 26.84
N ASN A 26 9.67 10.23 26.75
CA ASN A 26 10.42 9.39 27.70
C ASN A 26 11.60 8.62 27.08
N ALA A 27 11.82 8.73 25.76
CA ALA A 27 12.90 8.05 25.07
C ALA A 27 14.26 8.56 25.55
N LYS A 28 15.20 7.63 25.73
CA LYS A 28 16.61 7.96 25.98
C LYS A 28 17.38 7.99 24.65
N PRO A 29 18.48 8.75 24.54
CA PRO A 29 19.34 8.70 23.36
C PRO A 29 19.75 7.26 23.02
N GLY A 30 19.53 6.85 21.77
CA GLY A 30 19.82 5.49 21.29
C GLY A 30 18.73 4.45 21.55
N GLU A 31 17.59 4.84 22.13
CA GLU A 31 16.39 3.99 22.14
C GLU A 31 15.64 4.11 20.82
N TYR A 32 15.32 2.96 20.23
CA TYR A 32 14.55 2.86 18.99
C TYR A 32 13.21 2.17 19.25
N PHE A 33 12.25 2.49 18.40
CA PHE A 33 10.90 1.98 18.44
C PHE A 33 10.56 1.33 17.11
N SER A 34 9.85 0.22 17.16
CA SER A 34 9.43 -0.52 15.98
C SER A 34 7.92 -0.68 15.93
N LEU A 35 7.38 -0.83 14.72
CA LEU A 35 5.95 -1.08 14.55
C LEU A 35 5.65 -2.56 14.81
N LYS A 36 4.86 -2.83 15.83
CA LYS A 36 4.24 -4.14 16.00
C LYS A 36 2.96 -4.18 15.18
N LYS A 37 3.06 -4.79 14.00
CA LYS A 37 1.96 -4.94 13.03
C LYS A 37 1.42 -6.38 13.01
N ALA A 38 0.20 -6.57 12.51
CA ALA A 38 -0.47 -7.87 12.51
C ALA A 38 0.05 -8.80 11.39
N SER A 39 0.47 -8.20 10.28
CA SER A 39 1.10 -8.88 9.14
C SER A 39 2.59 -9.18 9.40
N ILE A 40 3.13 -10.18 8.73
CA ILE A 40 4.58 -10.49 8.76
C ILE A 40 5.36 -9.41 7.99
N SER A 41 6.59 -9.10 8.42
CA SER A 41 7.49 -8.23 7.64
C SER A 41 7.94 -8.93 6.37
N HIS A 42 7.95 -8.22 5.24
CA HIS A 42 8.50 -8.72 3.98
C HIS A 42 9.98 -8.37 3.81
N MET A 43 10.58 -7.73 4.81
CA MET A 43 12.02 -7.50 4.85
C MET A 43 12.76 -8.80 5.14
N ALA A 44 13.93 -8.97 4.53
CA ALA A 44 14.80 -10.10 4.84
C ALA A 44 15.15 -10.11 6.33
N PRO A 45 14.93 -11.21 7.06
CA PRO A 45 15.27 -11.29 8.47
C PRO A 45 16.79 -11.24 8.62
N GLN A 46 17.30 -10.24 9.34
CA GLN A 46 18.70 -10.17 9.72
C GLN A 46 18.82 -10.53 11.20
N PRO A 47 19.63 -11.51 11.60
CA PRO A 47 19.72 -11.96 13.00
C PRO A 47 20.00 -10.84 14.00
N ASP A 48 20.82 -9.87 13.59
CA ASP A 48 21.25 -8.74 14.43
C ASP A 48 20.39 -7.47 14.20
N ASN A 49 19.19 -7.61 13.61
CA ASN A 49 18.32 -6.47 13.35
C ASN A 49 17.81 -5.88 14.69
N PRO A 50 18.07 -4.60 14.99
CA PRO A 50 17.60 -3.95 16.22
C PRO A 50 16.08 -4.02 16.43
N ILE A 51 15.31 -4.18 15.34
CA ILE A 51 13.84 -4.28 15.36
C ILE A 51 13.31 -5.35 16.33
N TYR A 52 14.09 -6.41 16.60
CA TYR A 52 13.72 -7.49 17.52
C TYR A 52 13.95 -7.15 19.00
N SER A 53 14.73 -6.11 19.29
CA SER A 53 14.96 -5.55 20.64
C SER A 53 14.24 -4.23 20.88
N ASP A 54 13.75 -3.57 19.83
CA ASP A 54 13.08 -2.28 19.90
C ASP A 54 11.78 -2.33 20.74
N LYS A 55 11.44 -1.19 21.35
CA LYS A 55 10.16 -1.05 22.05
C LYS A 55 9.03 -0.95 21.02
N PRO A 56 8.01 -1.83 21.08
CA PRO A 56 6.99 -1.86 20.04
C PRO A 56 5.92 -0.77 20.21
N ILE A 57 5.58 -0.08 19.13
CA ILE A 57 4.33 0.68 18.97
C ILE A 57 3.29 -0.25 18.33
N ASP A 58 2.19 -0.52 19.03
CA ASP A 58 1.19 -1.50 18.61
C ASP A 58 0.18 -0.90 17.64
N VAL A 59 0.24 -1.35 16.38
CA VAL A 59 -0.65 -0.92 15.29
C VAL A 59 -1.49 -2.07 14.75
N ARG A 60 -1.53 -3.22 15.45
CA ARG A 60 -2.18 -4.45 14.96
C ARG A 60 -3.69 -4.32 14.75
N SER A 61 -4.33 -3.37 15.40
CA SER A 61 -5.78 -3.16 15.34
C SER A 61 -6.26 -2.43 14.09
N LEU A 62 -5.34 -1.79 13.34
CA LEU A 62 -5.64 -0.98 12.15
C LEU A 62 -5.91 -1.87 10.92
N THR A 63 -6.98 -2.66 10.93
CA THR A 63 -7.27 -3.65 9.88
C THR A 63 -8.64 -3.49 9.23
N ASP A 64 -9.39 -2.44 9.50
CA ASP A 64 -10.76 -2.27 9.02
C ASP A 64 -10.87 -1.54 7.67
N ILE A 65 -11.84 -1.96 6.88
CA ILE A 65 -12.34 -1.18 5.73
C ILE A 65 -13.52 -0.36 6.24
N ILE A 66 -13.37 0.96 6.22
CA ILE A 66 -14.30 1.93 6.78
C ILE A 66 -15.48 2.12 5.83
N GLU A 67 -15.18 2.40 4.56
CA GLU A 67 -16.18 2.73 3.55
C GLU A 67 -15.72 2.33 2.15
N ILE A 68 -16.65 1.84 1.33
CA ILE A 68 -16.50 1.69 -0.12
C ILE A 68 -17.65 2.47 -0.75
N ASN A 69 -17.31 3.50 -1.52
CA ASN A 69 -18.28 4.37 -2.19
C ASN A 69 -18.27 4.06 -3.69
N THR A 70 -19.41 3.58 -4.21
CA THR A 70 -19.54 3.18 -5.61
C THR A 70 -19.69 4.37 -6.55
N ASP A 71 -20.20 5.50 -6.06
CA ASP A 71 -20.47 6.69 -6.87
C ASP A 71 -19.18 7.43 -7.16
N THR A 72 -18.34 7.62 -6.13
CA THR A 72 -17.01 8.23 -6.27
C THR A 72 -15.92 7.22 -6.63
N ARG A 73 -16.22 5.91 -6.57
CA ARG A 73 -15.26 4.81 -6.76
C ARG A 73 -14.04 4.94 -5.85
N THR A 74 -14.30 5.14 -4.56
CA THR A 74 -13.25 5.27 -3.54
C THR A 74 -13.41 4.24 -2.42
N CYS A 75 -12.30 3.84 -1.81
CA CYS A 75 -12.26 3.03 -0.60
C CYS A 75 -11.50 3.76 0.50
N ILE A 76 -12.07 3.84 1.70
CA ILE A 76 -11.41 4.33 2.90
C ILE A 76 -11.09 3.11 3.78
N ALA A 77 -9.81 2.89 4.07
CA ALA A 77 -9.34 1.69 4.75
C ALA A 77 -8.14 1.95 5.67
N GLU A 78 -8.07 1.22 6.77
CA GLU A 78 -6.95 1.28 7.72
C GLU A 78 -5.68 0.64 7.12
N ALA A 79 -4.53 1.18 7.49
CA ALA A 79 -3.23 0.86 6.88
C ALA A 79 -2.81 -0.62 6.96
N GLY A 80 -3.31 -1.36 7.94
CA GLY A 80 -3.05 -2.78 8.12
C GLY A 80 -4.00 -3.71 7.35
N VAL A 81 -4.97 -3.17 6.59
CA VAL A 81 -5.76 -3.97 5.65
C VAL A 81 -4.83 -4.62 4.62
N THR A 82 -4.98 -5.93 4.40
CA THR A 82 -4.20 -6.65 3.39
C THR A 82 -4.80 -6.49 2.00
N PHE A 83 -3.99 -6.57 0.94
CA PHE A 83 -4.48 -6.49 -0.44
C PHE A 83 -5.54 -7.55 -0.76
N VAL A 84 -5.37 -8.78 -0.26
CA VAL A 84 -6.37 -9.83 -0.47
C VAL A 84 -7.73 -9.48 0.14
N ARG A 85 -7.74 -8.77 1.28
CA ARG A 85 -8.98 -8.29 1.90
C ARG A 85 -9.52 -7.10 1.12
N LEU A 86 -8.69 -6.13 0.76
CA LEU A 86 -9.10 -4.96 -0.02
C LEU A 86 -9.75 -5.37 -1.35
N ALA A 87 -9.07 -6.21 -2.14
CA ALA A 87 -9.57 -6.70 -3.42
C ALA A 87 -10.87 -7.50 -3.25
N ARG A 88 -10.94 -8.40 -2.26
CA ARG A 88 -12.15 -9.20 -2.01
C ARG A 88 -13.37 -8.34 -1.64
N GLU A 89 -13.17 -7.33 -0.79
CA GLU A 89 -14.28 -6.49 -0.31
C GLU A 89 -14.74 -5.50 -1.38
N THR A 90 -13.82 -4.93 -2.16
CA THR A 90 -14.17 -4.02 -3.27
C THR A 90 -14.85 -4.76 -4.43
N LEU A 91 -14.45 -6.00 -4.71
CA LEU A 91 -15.03 -6.80 -5.80
C LEU A 91 -16.52 -7.09 -5.60
N LYS A 92 -17.01 -7.14 -4.35
CA LYS A 92 -18.44 -7.27 -4.04
C LYS A 92 -19.30 -6.14 -4.61
N TYR A 93 -18.67 -5.00 -4.91
CA TYR A 93 -19.29 -3.83 -5.50
C TYR A 93 -18.95 -3.66 -6.99
N GLY A 94 -18.35 -4.69 -7.63
CA GLY A 94 -17.90 -4.60 -9.02
C GLY A 94 -16.72 -3.65 -9.22
N LEU A 95 -15.91 -3.43 -8.18
CA LEU A 95 -14.75 -2.55 -8.20
C LEU A 95 -13.48 -3.29 -7.78
N VAL A 96 -12.32 -2.80 -8.23
CA VAL A 96 -10.99 -3.28 -7.79
C VAL A 96 -10.03 -2.10 -7.58
N PRO A 97 -9.00 -2.24 -6.74
CA PRO A 97 -7.94 -1.23 -6.64
C PRO A 97 -7.22 -1.02 -7.99
N GLN A 98 -6.74 0.20 -8.23
CA GLN A 98 -5.98 0.55 -9.45
C GLN A 98 -4.67 -0.22 -9.62
N CYS A 99 -4.09 -0.66 -8.49
CA CYS A 99 -2.88 -1.44 -8.41
C CYS A 99 -3.11 -2.48 -7.32
N VAL A 100 -2.93 -3.77 -7.61
CA VAL A 100 -3.22 -4.88 -6.69
C VAL A 100 -1.97 -5.71 -6.55
N SER A 101 -1.44 -5.81 -5.33
CA SER A 101 -0.22 -6.57 -5.11
C SER A 101 -0.41 -8.08 -5.22
N GLU A 102 0.51 -8.74 -5.92
CA GLU A 102 0.56 -10.20 -6.02
C GLU A 102 0.75 -10.87 -4.65
N LEU A 103 1.38 -10.16 -3.71
CA LEU A 103 1.68 -10.67 -2.38
C LEU A 103 0.46 -10.55 -1.45
N LYS A 104 -0.28 -11.64 -1.30
CA LYS A 104 -1.53 -11.71 -0.50
C LYS A 104 -1.45 -11.08 0.90
N GLY A 105 -0.30 -11.18 1.56
CA GLY A 105 -0.09 -10.77 2.95
C GLY A 105 0.33 -9.30 3.15
N ILE A 106 0.68 -8.58 2.08
CA ILE A 106 1.13 -7.20 2.19
C ILE A 106 -0.04 -6.30 2.59
N THR A 107 0.24 -5.34 3.47
CA THR A 107 -0.75 -4.34 3.91
C THR A 107 -0.68 -3.09 3.06
N ILE A 108 -1.79 -2.38 2.93
CA ILE A 108 -1.89 -1.20 2.08
C ILE A 108 -0.97 -0.05 2.55
N GLY A 109 -0.77 0.11 3.86
CA GLY A 109 0.20 1.08 4.40
C GLY A 109 1.64 0.68 4.10
N GLY A 110 1.95 -0.62 4.17
CA GLY A 110 3.27 -1.15 3.79
C GLY A 110 3.56 -0.98 2.30
N ALA A 111 2.54 -1.08 1.44
CA ALA A 111 2.68 -0.88 0.01
C ALA A 111 2.90 0.58 -0.39
N VAL A 112 2.32 1.55 0.33
CA VAL A 112 2.69 2.96 0.18
C VAL A 112 4.13 3.19 0.63
N ALA A 113 4.48 2.75 1.84
CA ALA A 113 5.80 2.96 2.41
C ALA A 113 6.92 2.21 1.66
N GLY A 114 6.59 1.14 0.93
CA GLY A 114 7.53 0.25 0.22
C GLY A 114 7.49 0.35 -1.30
N CYS A 115 6.95 1.42 -1.87
CA CYS A 115 6.92 1.68 -3.31
C CYS A 115 6.28 0.58 -4.19
N SER A 116 5.11 0.06 -3.80
CA SER A 116 4.45 -1.02 -4.56
C SER A 116 4.05 -0.57 -5.98
N VAL A 117 4.42 -1.39 -6.94
CA VAL A 117 4.10 -1.33 -8.39
C VAL A 117 3.72 -2.74 -8.84
N GLU A 118 2.79 -2.86 -9.78
CA GLU A 118 2.21 -4.15 -10.20
C GLU A 118 1.80 -4.09 -11.69
N SER A 119 1.15 -5.13 -12.21
CA SER A 119 0.85 -5.32 -13.64
C SER A 119 0.06 -4.19 -14.32
N MET A 120 -0.67 -3.38 -13.54
CA MET A 120 -1.45 -2.23 -14.05
C MET A 120 -0.72 -0.89 -13.90
N SER A 121 0.48 -0.88 -13.30
CA SER A 121 1.19 0.35 -12.95
C SER A 121 1.65 1.16 -14.17
N PHE A 122 1.84 0.52 -15.31
CA PHE A 122 2.13 1.24 -16.56
C PHE A 122 0.97 2.15 -17.01
N LYS A 123 -0.26 1.92 -16.53
CA LYS A 123 -1.44 2.76 -16.79
C LYS A 123 -1.75 3.74 -15.66
N TYR A 124 -1.71 3.26 -14.42
CA TYR A 124 -2.23 4.01 -13.26
C TYR A 124 -1.15 4.55 -12.33
N GLY A 125 0.12 4.23 -12.57
CA GLY A 125 1.21 4.48 -11.63
C GLY A 125 1.29 3.41 -10.54
N GLY A 126 2.13 3.67 -9.53
CA GLY A 126 2.25 2.80 -8.37
C GLY A 126 0.99 2.82 -7.49
N PHE A 127 0.97 1.97 -6.46
CA PHE A 127 -0.15 1.94 -5.52
C PHE A 127 -0.38 3.31 -4.84
N PHE A 128 0.71 4.03 -4.54
CA PHE A 128 0.65 5.38 -3.98
C PHE A 128 -0.09 6.38 -4.88
N ASP A 129 0.05 6.28 -6.20
CA ASP A 129 -0.62 7.20 -7.13
C ASP A 129 -2.14 7.15 -7.03
N SER A 130 -2.69 6.00 -6.58
CA SER A 130 -4.11 5.79 -6.33
C SER A 130 -4.62 6.43 -5.03
N CYS A 131 -3.73 6.85 -4.13
CA CYS A 131 -4.08 7.49 -2.86
C CYS A 131 -4.53 8.95 -3.09
N GLU A 132 -5.66 9.31 -2.50
CA GLU A 132 -6.17 10.69 -2.48
C GLU A 132 -5.86 11.38 -1.14
N GLU A 133 -5.96 10.62 -0.06
CA GLU A 133 -5.76 11.08 1.32
C GLU A 133 -5.04 9.98 2.11
N ILE A 134 -4.11 10.37 2.97
CA ILE A 134 -3.39 9.49 3.88
C ILE A 134 -3.40 10.13 5.27
N GLU A 135 -3.95 9.43 6.26
CA GLU A 135 -3.85 9.82 7.67
C GLU A 135 -2.59 9.20 8.28
N ILE A 136 -1.89 10.00 9.08
CA ILE A 136 -0.66 9.60 9.74
C ILE A 136 -0.64 9.99 11.22
N VAL A 137 0.18 9.28 11.99
CA VAL A 137 0.70 9.70 13.30
C VAL A 137 2.19 10.00 13.14
N THR A 138 2.60 11.24 13.41
CA THR A 138 4.00 11.68 13.31
C THR A 138 4.87 11.10 14.43
N GLY A 139 6.18 11.29 14.37
CA GLY A 139 7.10 10.90 15.46
C GLY A 139 6.89 11.64 16.78
N THR A 140 6.22 12.80 16.77
CA THR A 140 5.78 13.55 17.97
C THR A 140 4.40 13.11 18.46
N GLY A 141 3.74 12.19 17.74
CA GLY A 141 2.41 11.69 18.06
C GLY A 141 1.27 12.60 17.57
N ASP A 142 1.55 13.60 16.72
CA ASP A 142 0.51 14.42 16.10
C ASP A 142 -0.24 13.62 15.04
N ILE A 143 -1.57 13.80 14.98
CA ILE A 143 -2.42 13.16 13.97
C ILE A 143 -2.64 14.16 12.85
N MET A 144 -2.31 13.75 11.62
CA MET A 144 -2.40 14.63 10.45
C MET A 144 -3.06 13.90 9.28
N LEU A 145 -3.85 14.64 8.49
CA LEU A 145 -4.33 14.19 7.19
C LEU A 145 -3.48 14.85 6.10
N CYS A 146 -2.89 14.04 5.23
CA CYS A 146 -2.06 14.46 4.13
C CYS A 146 -2.77 14.17 2.81
N THR A 147 -2.76 15.14 1.90
CA THR A 147 -3.39 15.05 0.58
C THR A 147 -2.47 15.63 -0.49
N LYS A 148 -2.87 15.55 -1.75
CA LYS A 148 -2.12 16.19 -2.85
C LYS A 148 -2.13 17.72 -2.80
N SER A 149 -3.05 18.33 -2.03
CA SER A 149 -3.19 19.79 -1.92
C SER A 149 -2.83 20.36 -0.55
N ASP A 150 -2.85 19.52 0.49
CA ASP A 150 -2.62 19.92 1.89
C ASP A 150 -1.64 18.97 2.55
N ASN A 151 -0.69 19.50 3.31
CA ASN A 151 0.49 18.77 3.80
C ASN A 151 1.21 17.99 2.67
N HIS A 152 1.26 18.58 1.47
CA HIS A 152 1.71 17.93 0.23
C HIS A 152 3.15 17.39 0.32
N GLU A 153 4.06 18.15 0.92
CA GLU A 153 5.45 17.70 1.08
C GLU A 153 5.53 16.39 1.89
N ILE A 154 4.77 16.30 2.98
CA ILE A 154 4.68 15.07 3.79
C ILE A 154 4.03 13.97 2.97
N PHE A 155 2.93 14.25 2.27
CA PHE A 155 2.23 13.28 1.42
C PHE A 155 3.20 12.59 0.45
N GLU A 156 4.01 13.36 -0.28
CA GLU A 156 5.00 12.82 -1.23
C GLU A 156 6.14 12.06 -0.53
N MET A 157 6.56 12.50 0.66
CA MET A 157 7.60 11.80 1.44
C MET A 157 7.15 10.45 2.01
N LEU A 158 5.84 10.16 2.10
CA LEU A 158 5.36 8.89 2.62
C LEU A 158 5.66 7.72 1.68
N HIS A 159 5.70 7.98 0.37
CA HIS A 159 6.06 6.98 -0.63
C HIS A 159 7.53 6.59 -0.51
N GLY A 160 7.81 5.32 -0.27
CA GLY A 160 9.20 4.86 -0.09
C GLY A 160 9.83 5.27 1.24
N SER A 161 9.04 5.74 2.21
CA SER A 161 9.53 6.11 3.55
C SER A 161 10.03 4.92 4.37
N PHE A 162 9.65 3.69 4.02
CA PHE A 162 9.88 2.48 4.83
C PHE A 162 9.44 2.63 6.30
N GLY A 163 8.46 3.50 6.59
CA GLY A 163 7.96 3.77 7.93
C GLY A 163 8.84 4.69 8.79
N THR A 164 9.82 5.38 8.20
CA THR A 164 10.76 6.25 8.94
C THR A 164 10.24 7.67 9.18
N ILE A 165 9.23 8.10 8.41
CA ILE A 165 8.68 9.47 8.49
C ILE A 165 7.51 9.53 9.48
N ALA A 166 6.57 8.60 9.37
CA ALA A 166 5.37 8.56 10.18
C ALA A 166 4.71 7.17 10.14
N ILE A 167 3.77 6.95 11.06
CA ILE A 167 2.90 5.77 11.07
C ILE A 167 1.68 6.08 10.22
N ILE A 168 1.52 5.40 9.08
CA ILE A 168 0.30 5.50 8.27
C ILE A 168 -0.83 4.76 8.99
N THR A 169 -1.97 5.42 9.18
CA THR A 169 -3.13 4.88 9.91
C THR A 169 -4.33 4.59 9.01
N LEU A 170 -4.58 5.44 8.02
CA LEU A 170 -5.73 5.36 7.12
C LEU A 170 -5.34 5.81 5.70
N LEU A 171 -5.95 5.21 4.70
CA LEU A 171 -5.82 5.63 3.30
C LEU A 171 -7.19 5.74 2.65
N LYS A 172 -7.36 6.77 1.80
CA LYS A 172 -8.44 6.87 0.82
C LYS A 172 -7.88 6.59 -0.57
N LEU A 173 -8.40 5.56 -1.21
CA LEU A 173 -7.88 5.00 -2.46
C LEU A 173 -8.91 5.12 -3.58
N ARG A 174 -8.47 5.39 -4.80
CA ARG A 174 -9.29 5.25 -6.01
C ARG A 174 -9.42 3.79 -6.43
N LEU A 175 -10.60 3.46 -6.92
CA LEU A 175 -10.95 2.16 -7.47
C LEU A 175 -11.32 2.27 -8.96
N VAL A 176 -11.26 1.15 -9.66
CA VAL A 176 -11.70 1.02 -11.05
C VAL A 176 -12.74 -0.08 -11.20
N PRO A 177 -13.61 -0.02 -12.23
CA PRO A 177 -14.55 -1.10 -12.52
C PRO A 177 -13.84 -2.44 -12.71
N ALA A 178 -14.37 -3.47 -12.05
CA ALA A 178 -13.94 -4.85 -12.26
C ALA A 178 -14.57 -5.40 -13.54
N LYS A 179 -13.77 -6.09 -14.37
CA LYS A 179 -14.30 -6.91 -15.47
C LYS A 179 -14.77 -8.26 -14.92
N GLU A 180 -15.78 -8.87 -15.55
CA GLU A 180 -16.32 -10.16 -15.13
C GLU A 180 -15.35 -11.32 -15.34
N CYS A 181 -14.48 -11.22 -16.35
CA CYS A 181 -13.52 -12.24 -16.73
C CYS A 181 -12.19 -11.60 -17.11
N VAL A 182 -11.11 -12.37 -16.93
CA VAL A 182 -9.76 -12.02 -17.37
C VAL A 182 -9.32 -13.07 -18.38
N ARG A 183 -8.79 -12.62 -19.52
CA ARG A 183 -8.06 -13.47 -20.47
C ARG A 183 -6.57 -13.29 -20.19
N ILE A 184 -5.86 -14.40 -20.08
CA ILE A 184 -4.40 -14.43 -19.88
C ILE A 184 -3.80 -15.07 -21.12
N ASP A 185 -2.90 -14.34 -21.78
CA ASP A 185 -2.10 -14.82 -22.90
C ASP A 185 -0.63 -14.87 -22.46
N TYR A 186 0.09 -15.92 -22.84
CA TYR A 186 1.54 -16.05 -22.63
C TYR A 186 2.23 -15.99 -23.99
N ILE A 187 2.99 -14.93 -24.25
CA ILE A 187 3.63 -14.67 -25.53
C ILE A 187 5.14 -14.80 -25.36
N ARG A 188 5.69 -15.85 -25.99
CA ARG A 188 7.14 -16.12 -25.96
C ARG A 188 7.87 -15.32 -27.03
N TYR A 189 9.02 -14.78 -26.66
CA TYR A 189 9.99 -14.14 -27.54
C TYR A 189 11.37 -14.80 -27.37
N ASP A 190 11.99 -15.15 -28.50
CA ASP A 190 13.29 -15.81 -28.53
C ASP A 190 14.47 -14.82 -28.39
N THR A 191 14.20 -13.51 -28.49
CA THR A 191 15.20 -12.47 -28.27
C THR A 191 14.71 -11.41 -27.29
N PHE A 192 15.63 -10.85 -26.50
CA PHE A 192 15.32 -9.76 -25.58
C PHE A 192 14.84 -8.50 -26.32
N SER A 193 15.37 -8.22 -27.50
CA SER A 193 14.99 -7.04 -28.30
C SER A 193 13.53 -7.09 -28.75
N GLU A 194 13.05 -8.23 -29.22
CA GLU A 194 11.64 -8.40 -29.62
C GLU A 194 10.69 -8.29 -28.42
N TYR A 195 11.08 -8.88 -27.29
CA TYR A 195 10.35 -8.78 -26.03
C TYR A 195 10.20 -7.32 -25.55
N MET A 196 11.29 -6.56 -25.55
CA MET A 196 11.27 -5.15 -25.15
C MET A 196 10.45 -4.29 -26.10
N GLU A 197 10.51 -4.55 -27.41
CA GLU A 197 9.68 -3.88 -28.40
C GLU A 197 8.18 -4.19 -28.20
N ALA A 198 7.83 -5.43 -27.88
CA ALA A 198 6.45 -5.80 -27.55
C ALA A 198 5.92 -5.06 -26.31
N ILE A 199 6.71 -5.00 -25.22
CA ILE A 199 6.36 -4.21 -24.03
C ILE A 199 6.10 -2.76 -24.40
N LYS A 200 7.01 -2.16 -25.17
CA LYS A 200 6.88 -0.76 -25.60
C LYS A 200 5.61 -0.55 -26.44
N GLN A 201 5.31 -1.46 -27.36
CA GLN A 201 4.11 -1.36 -28.18
C GLN A 201 2.82 -1.43 -27.36
N HIS A 202 2.73 -2.36 -26.40
CA HIS A 202 1.58 -2.45 -25.51
C HIS A 202 1.46 -1.23 -24.57
N TYR A 203 2.59 -0.70 -24.10
CA TYR A 203 2.64 0.56 -23.35
C TYR A 203 2.15 1.74 -24.18
N GLU A 204 2.55 1.87 -25.45
CA GLU A 204 2.13 2.99 -26.30
C GLU A 204 0.67 2.84 -26.77
N LYS A 205 0.24 1.63 -27.14
CA LYS A 205 -1.11 1.36 -27.65
C LYS A 205 -2.16 1.31 -26.55
N GLN A 206 -1.77 0.99 -25.31
CA GLN A 206 -2.67 0.85 -24.16
C GLN A 206 -3.78 -0.21 -24.39
N ASP A 207 -3.49 -1.25 -25.18
CA ASP A 207 -4.44 -2.24 -25.70
C ASP A 207 -4.68 -3.46 -24.79
N ILE A 208 -3.92 -3.59 -23.71
CA ILE A 208 -4.08 -4.61 -22.65
C ILE A 208 -4.24 -3.93 -21.29
N GLU A 209 -4.96 -4.51 -20.32
CA GLU A 209 -5.14 -3.90 -19.00
C GLU A 209 -4.01 -4.18 -18.01
N MET A 210 -3.38 -5.35 -18.13
CA MET A 210 -2.32 -5.84 -17.26
C MET A 210 -1.17 -6.32 -18.13
N MET A 211 0.06 -6.06 -17.70
CA MET A 211 1.27 -6.49 -18.39
C MET A 211 2.31 -6.92 -17.35
N ASP A 212 2.71 -8.18 -17.39
CA ASP A 212 3.78 -8.75 -16.58
C ASP A 212 4.80 -9.44 -17.47
N GLY A 213 6.01 -9.62 -16.98
CA GLY A 213 7.11 -10.06 -17.81
C GLY A 213 8.05 -11.01 -17.08
N LEU A 214 8.40 -12.12 -17.73
CA LEU A 214 9.25 -13.17 -17.18
C LEU A 214 10.43 -13.47 -18.13
N ILE A 215 11.65 -13.45 -17.61
CA ILE A 215 12.85 -13.84 -18.35
C ILE A 215 13.42 -15.11 -17.70
N PHE A 216 13.41 -16.21 -18.44
CA PHE A 216 13.90 -17.50 -17.97
C PHE A 216 15.33 -17.80 -18.45
N SER A 217 15.67 -17.38 -19.66
CA SER A 217 16.99 -17.51 -20.26
C SER A 217 17.19 -16.44 -21.33
N GLU A 218 18.41 -16.33 -21.88
CA GLU A 218 18.75 -15.39 -22.95
C GLU A 218 17.79 -15.47 -24.16
N ASN A 219 17.26 -16.66 -24.42
CA ASN A 219 16.36 -16.97 -25.54
C ASN A 219 14.96 -17.41 -25.11
N MET A 220 14.56 -17.14 -23.86
CA MET A 220 13.21 -17.46 -23.38
C MET A 220 12.69 -16.33 -22.50
N ASN A 221 12.03 -15.37 -23.18
CA ASN A 221 11.31 -14.25 -22.57
C ASN A 221 9.82 -14.47 -22.79
N VAL A 222 9.01 -14.25 -21.76
CA VAL A 222 7.55 -14.41 -21.81
C VAL A 222 6.91 -13.13 -21.31
N LEU A 223 6.08 -12.54 -22.17
CA LEU A 223 5.15 -11.47 -21.82
C LEU A 223 3.76 -12.07 -21.55
#